data_AF-A0A4R4YJL9-F1
#
_entry.id   AF-A0A4R4YJL9-F1
#
_cell.length_a   1.000
_cell.length_b   1.000
_cell.length_c   1.000
_cell.angle_alpha   90.00
_cell.angle_beta   90.00
_cell.angle_gamma   90.00
#
_symmetry.space_group_name_H-M   'P 1'
#
loop_
_entity.id
_entity.type
_entity.pdbx_description
1 polymer ?
#
loop_
_entity_poly.entity_id
_entity_poly.type
_entity_poly.pdbx_seq_one_letter_code
_entity_poly.pdbx_strand_id
1 'polypeptide(L)'
;MTHSQRTYECSTGIENVEIRLHQTVLYNSIYRADAELLVNTHAYGTPAAQAPVVHLRTIEPEAAAATYLASFERVWANAKASTE
;
A
#
# COMPACT_ATOMS: atom_id res chain seq x y z
N MET A 1 6.93 24.06 -0.29
CA MET A 1 6.28 22.75 -0.07
C MET A 1 7.30 21.83 0.57
N THR A 2 7.39 21.88 1.90
CA THR A 2 8.34 21.09 2.68
C THR A 2 7.76 19.70 2.86
N HIS A 3 8.29 18.71 2.14
CA HIS A 3 7.88 17.32 2.32
C HIS A 3 8.20 16.89 3.76
N SER A 4 7.16 16.51 4.50
CA SER A 4 7.23 16.01 5.87
C SER A 4 7.93 14.65 5.91
N GLN A 5 9.26 14.63 5.96
CA GLN A 5 10.05 13.42 6.23
C GLN A 5 10.00 13.02 7.72
N ARG A 6 9.65 13.95 8.63
CA ARG A 6 9.62 13.75 10.09
C ARG A 6 8.72 12.61 10.58
N THR A 7 7.73 12.17 9.80
CA THR A 7 6.76 11.17 10.28
C THR A 7 7.31 9.74 10.23
N TYR A 8 8.27 9.45 9.35
CA TYR A 8 8.78 8.08 9.15
C TYR A 8 9.94 7.70 10.08
N GLU A 9 10.62 8.70 10.67
CA GLU A 9 11.79 8.55 11.56
C GLU A 9 11.47 7.73 12.83
N CYS A 10 10.23 7.75 13.31
CA CYS A 10 9.84 7.05 14.55
C CYS A 10 9.75 5.51 14.37
N SER A 11 9.64 5.06 13.13
CA SER A 11 9.34 3.66 12.80
C SER A 11 10.49 2.90 12.16
N THR A 12 11.64 3.56 11.91
CA THR A 12 12.87 2.89 11.50
C THR A 12 13.51 2.22 12.72
N GLY A 13 13.76 0.91 12.66
CA GLY A 13 14.42 0.15 13.74
C GLY A 13 13.51 -0.74 14.60
N ILE A 14 12.22 -0.86 14.28
CA ILE A 14 11.34 -1.85 14.91
C ILE A 14 11.55 -3.22 14.24
N GLU A 15 11.77 -4.26 15.05
CA GLU A 15 11.92 -5.63 14.55
C GLU A 15 10.67 -6.03 13.73
N ASN A 16 10.89 -6.62 12.55
CA ASN A 16 9.84 -7.04 11.61
C ASN A 16 9.00 -5.91 10.96
N VAL A 17 9.44 -4.66 11.04
CA VAL A 17 8.84 -3.52 10.31
C VAL A 17 9.80 -3.04 9.23
N GLU A 18 9.31 -3.00 7.99
CA GLU A 18 10.06 -2.44 6.86
C GLU A 18 9.28 -1.29 6.22
N ILE A 19 9.97 -0.19 5.96
CA ILE A 19 9.40 0.99 5.30
C ILE A 19 10.20 1.26 4.04
N ARG A 20 9.46 1.51 2.95
CA ARG A 20 10.02 1.85 1.65
C ARG A 20 9.28 3.01 1.03
N LEU A 21 10.00 3.82 0.26
CA LEU A 21 9.49 4.98 -0.45
C LEU A 21 9.47 4.70 -1.97
N HIS A 22 8.33 5.00 -2.60
CA HIS A 22 8.18 4.96 -4.06
C HIS A 22 7.65 6.31 -4.58
N GLN A 23 7.82 6.57 -5.89
CA GLN A 23 7.31 7.79 -6.54
C GLN A 23 6.18 7.51 -7.54
N THR A 24 5.75 6.25 -7.67
CA THR A 24 4.63 5.86 -8.53
C THR A 24 3.34 6.54 -8.10
N VAL A 25 2.60 7.12 -9.05
CA VAL A 25 1.22 7.59 -8.83
C VAL A 25 0.34 6.37 -8.65
N LEU A 26 -0.29 6.23 -7.49
CA LEU A 26 -1.19 5.12 -7.19
C LEU A 26 -2.65 5.60 -7.14
N TYR A 27 -3.54 4.78 -7.68
CA TYR A 27 -4.99 5.02 -7.67
C TYR A 27 -5.70 4.33 -6.51
N ASN A 28 -4.96 3.66 -5.63
CA ASN A 28 -5.50 3.00 -4.45
C ASN A 28 -4.44 2.91 -3.34
N SER A 29 -4.92 2.62 -2.14
CA SER A 29 -4.11 2.04 -1.06
C SER A 29 -4.53 0.59 -0.85
N ILE A 30 -3.56 -0.26 -0.54
CA ILE A 30 -3.75 -1.71 -0.38
C ILE A 30 -3.30 -2.10 1.01
N TYR A 31 -4.15 -2.84 1.72
CA TYR A 31 -3.84 -3.45 3.01
C TYR A 31 -4.04 -4.95 2.88
N ARG A 32 -3.04 -5.73 3.30
CA ARG A 32 -3.07 -7.18 3.25
C ARG A 32 -2.82 -7.75 4.64
N ALA A 33 -3.63 -8.72 5.04
CA ALA A 33 -3.38 -9.56 6.20
C ALA A 33 -3.87 -10.98 5.89
N ASP A 34 -3.04 -11.99 6.13
CA ASP A 34 -3.35 -13.40 5.88
C ASP A 34 -3.90 -13.67 4.46
N ALA A 35 -5.16 -14.09 4.37
CA ALA A 35 -5.88 -14.36 3.14
C ALA A 35 -6.86 -13.23 2.74
N GLU A 36 -6.73 -12.06 3.34
CA GLU A 36 -7.59 -10.89 3.13
C GLU A 36 -6.82 -9.73 2.50
N LEU A 37 -7.52 -9.04 1.59
CA LEU A 37 -7.01 -7.87 0.89
C LEU A 37 -8.07 -6.79 0.87
N LEU A 38 -7.75 -5.62 1.42
CA LEU A 38 -8.56 -4.42 1.37
C LEU A 38 -7.95 -3.45 0.38
N VAL A 39 -8.75 -3.04 -0.62
CA VAL A 39 -8.35 -2.09 -1.65
C VAL A 39 -9.21 -0.85 -1.52
N ASN A 40 -8.62 0.24 -1.03
CA ASN A 40 -9.29 1.54 -0.97
C ASN A 40 -8.97 2.34 -2.24
N THR A 41 -9.97 2.50 -3.12
CA THR A 41 -9.80 3.11 -4.44
C THR A 41 -10.07 4.61 -4.39
N HIS A 42 -9.19 5.41 -5.00
CA HIS A 42 -9.41 6.86 -5.10
C HIS A 42 -10.50 7.18 -6.11
N ALA A 43 -11.71 7.45 -5.61
CA ALA A 43 -12.81 7.98 -6.40
C ALA A 43 -12.70 9.51 -6.52
N TYR A 44 -12.88 10.03 -7.75
CA TYR A 44 -12.83 11.48 -8.00
C TYR A 44 -13.85 12.24 -7.14
N GLY A 45 -13.42 13.33 -6.52
CA GLY A 45 -14.27 14.14 -5.63
C GLY A 45 -14.60 13.50 -4.28
N THR A 46 -14.07 12.31 -3.97
CA THR A 46 -14.33 11.61 -2.70
C THR A 46 -13.07 11.59 -1.83
N PRO A 47 -13.14 12.09 -0.58
CA PRO A 47 -12.03 11.96 0.36
C PRO A 47 -11.67 10.50 0.62
N ALA A 48 -10.38 10.18 0.76
CA ALA A 48 -9.91 8.79 0.91
C ALA A 48 -10.53 8.04 2.11
N ALA A 49 -10.85 8.75 3.19
CA ALA A 49 -11.52 8.18 4.37
C ALA A 49 -13.00 7.83 4.14
N GLN A 50 -13.62 8.38 3.09
CA GLN A 50 -15.02 8.15 2.73
C GLN A 50 -15.16 7.31 1.44
N ALA A 51 -14.03 7.01 0.79
CA ALA A 51 -14.02 6.20 -0.41
C ALA A 51 -14.40 4.74 -0.10
N PRO A 52 -15.09 4.06 -1.02
CA PRO A 52 -15.45 2.67 -0.83
C PRO A 52 -14.20 1.79 -0.79
N VAL A 53 -14.23 0.81 0.11
CA VAL A 53 -13.19 -0.22 0.22
C VAL A 53 -13.72 -1.52 -0.37
N VAL A 54 -12.96 -2.10 -1.29
CA VAL A 54 -13.24 -3.43 -1.83
C VAL A 54 -12.51 -4.45 -0.98
N HIS A 55 -13.24 -5.40 -0.40
CA HIS A 55 -12.67 -6.54 0.32
C HIS A 55 -12.61 -7.77 -0.59
N LEU A 56 -11.41 -8.29 -0.81
CA LEU A 56 -11.13 -9.48 -1.60
C LEU A 56 -10.46 -10.53 -0.72
N ARG A 57 -10.77 -11.81 -0.97
CA ARG A 57 -10.07 -12.94 -0.33
C ARG A 57 -9.09 -13.56 -1.32
N THR A 58 -7.87 -13.85 -0.89
CA THR A 58 -6.78 -14.37 -1.74
C THR A 58 -6.74 -15.90 -1.78
N ILE A 59 -7.88 -16.56 -1.59
CA ILE A 59 -7.97 -18.04 -1.52
C ILE A 59 -7.77 -18.67 -2.90
N GLU A 60 -8.13 -17.94 -3.96
CA GLU A 60 -8.10 -18.44 -5.34
C GLU A 60 -6.95 -17.75 -6.11
N PRO A 61 -6.04 -18.51 -6.74
CA PRO A 61 -4.86 -17.96 -7.44
C PRO A 61 -5.18 -17.00 -8.60
N GLU A 62 -6.39 -17.10 -9.17
CA GLU A 62 -6.80 -16.44 -10.42
C GLU A 62 -7.80 -15.28 -10.20
N ALA A 63 -7.97 -14.84 -8.95
CA ALA A 63 -8.93 -13.81 -8.59
C ALA A 63 -8.39 -12.38 -8.75
N ALA A 64 -9.30 -11.39 -8.74
CA ALA A 64 -8.97 -9.95 -8.72
C ALA A 64 -7.92 -9.58 -7.65
N ALA A 65 -7.87 -10.33 -6.54
CA ALA A 65 -6.89 -10.14 -5.49
C ALA A 65 -5.43 -10.34 -5.97
N ALA A 66 -5.20 -11.33 -6.85
CA ALA A 66 -3.88 -11.60 -7.42
C ALA A 66 -3.37 -10.42 -8.27
N THR A 67 -4.25 -9.75 -9.01
CA THR A 67 -3.90 -8.56 -9.79
C THR A 67 -3.42 -7.42 -8.90
N TYR A 68 -4.13 -7.12 -7.82
CA TYR A 68 -3.73 -6.07 -6.88
C TYR A 68 -2.45 -6.44 -6.13
N LEU A 69 -2.30 -7.70 -5.71
CA LEU A 69 -1.08 -8.16 -5.04
C LEU A 69 0.14 -8.09 -5.95
N ALA A 70 0.03 -8.55 -7.20
CA ALA A 70 1.11 -8.43 -8.18
C ALA A 70 1.46 -6.96 -8.48
N SER A 71 0.48 -6.05 -8.44
CA SER A 71 0.74 -4.62 -8.54
C SER A 71 1.53 -4.09 -7.34
N PHE A 72 1.15 -4.49 -6.13
CA PHE A 72 1.86 -4.12 -4.90
C PHE A 72 3.32 -4.61 -4.93
N GLU A 73 3.54 -5.88 -5.25
CA GLU A 73 4.89 -6.48 -5.28
C GLU A 73 5.81 -5.77 -6.29
N ARG A 74 5.29 -5.38 -7.45
CA ARG A 74 6.06 -4.60 -8.43
C ARG A 74 6.48 -3.23 -7.89
N VAL A 75 5.61 -2.54 -7.16
CA VAL A 75 5.96 -1.25 -6.53
C VAL A 75 6.98 -1.49 -5.42
N TRP A 76 6.75 -2.49 -4.57
CA TRP A 76 7.62 -2.84 -3.45
C TRP A 76 9.05 -3.17 -3.88
N ALA A 77 9.20 -3.96 -4.94
CA ALA A 77 10.50 -4.34 -5.50
C ALA A 77 11.31 -3.14 -6.05
N ASN A 78 10.63 -2.06 -6.46
CA ASN A 78 11.26 -0.85 -6.99
C ASN A 78 11.34 0.30 -5.95
N ALA A 79 10.76 0.11 -4.77
CA ALA A 79 10.76 1.10 -3.72
C ALA A 79 12.12 1.15 -3.02
N LYS A 80 12.55 2.35 -2.64
CA LYS A 80 13.81 2.57 -1.91
C LYS A 80 13.56 2.34 -0.43
N ALA A 81 14.40 1.56 0.23
CA ALA A 81 14.38 1.47 1.70
C ALA A 81 14.47 2.89 2.29
N SER A 82 13.61 3.21 3.26
CA SER A 82 13.79 4.43 4.03
C SER A 82 14.91 4.18 5.04
N THR A 83 16.14 4.38 4.59
CA THR A 83 17.29 4.50 5.48
C THR A 83 17.27 5.89 6.10
N GLU A 84 17.68 6.00 7.36
CA GLU A 84 18.00 7.28 8.02
C GLU A 84 18.97 8.14 7.19
#